data_AF-A0AAU5C314-F1
#
_entry.id   AF-A0AAU5C314-F1
#
_cell.length_a   1.000
_cell.length_b   1.000
_cell.length_c   1.000
_cell.angle_alpha   90.00
_cell.angle_beta   90.00
_cell.angle_gamma   90.00
#
_symmetry.space_group_name_H-M   'P 1'
#
loop_
_entity.id
_entity.type
_entity.pdbx_description
1 polymer ?
#
loop_
_entity_poly.entity_id
_entity_poly.type
_entity_poly.pdbx_seq_one_letter_code
_entity_poly.pdbx_strand_id
1 'polypeptide(L)' 'MNPETPEEESSQILATLERGLACPHISDYICWDPDPKLTPEKVVDRALAYKPIVL' A
#
# COMPACT_ATOMS: atom_id res chain seq x y z
N MET A 1 7.35 -9.58 -15.32
CA MET A 1 8.02 -9.08 -14.10
C MET A 1 9.01 -8.04 -14.58
N ASN A 2 8.84 -6.76 -14.25
CA ASN A 2 9.81 -5.73 -14.62
C ASN A 2 11.03 -5.87 -13.68
N PRO A 3 12.24 -6.21 -14.18
CA PRO A 3 13.38 -6.57 -13.33
C PRO A 3 14.19 -5.38 -12.80
N GLU A 4 13.75 -4.13 -13.01
CA GLU A 4 14.60 -2.94 -12.82
C GLU A 4 14.16 -1.97 -11.72
N THR A 5 13.13 -2.27 -10.93
CA THR A 5 12.84 -1.46 -9.74
C THR A 5 13.73 -2.00 -8.62
N PRO A 6 14.80 -1.29 -8.20
CA PRO A 6 15.59 -1.74 -7.07
C PRO A 6 14.66 -1.84 -5.85
N GLU A 7 14.92 -2.82 -4.99
CA GLU A 7 14.15 -3.03 -3.76
C GLU A 7 14.11 -1.76 -2.90
N GLU A 8 15.15 -0.93 -2.99
CA GLU A 8 15.21 0.41 -2.40
C GLU A 8 14.14 1.37 -2.93
N GLU A 9 13.94 1.45 -4.25
CA GLU A 9 12.96 2.36 -4.85
C GLU A 9 11.53 1.91 -4.49
N SER A 10 11.31 0.59 -4.49
CA SER A 10 10.06 -0.02 -4.01
C SER A 10 9.78 0.34 -2.55
N SER A 11 10.81 0.27 -1.70
CA SER A 11 10.71 0.60 -0.27
C SER A 11 10.47 2.10 -0.04
N GLN A 12 11.09 2.97 -0.83
CA GLN A 12 10.88 4.43 -0.76
C GLN A 12 9.46 4.82 -1.18
N ILE A 13 8.93 4.18 -2.22
CA ILE A 13 7.54 4.38 -2.66
C ILE A 13 6.58 3.93 -1.55
N LEU A 14 6.78 2.74 -0.99
CA LEU A 14 5.96 2.24 0.12
C LEU A 14 6.00 3.16 1.33
N ALA A 15 7.17 3.60 1.77
CA ALA A 15 7.32 4.53 2.90
C ALA A 15 6.61 5.88 2.64
N THR A 16 6.62 6.35 1.39
CA THR A 16 5.88 7.56 0.99
C THR A 16 4.38 7.34 1.08
N LEU A 17 3.88 6.19 0.64
CA LEU A 17 2.47 5.82 0.72
C LEU A 17 2.01 5.65 2.17
N GLU A 18 2.77 4.96 3.01
CA GLU A 18 2.49 4.79 4.44
C GLU A 18 2.34 6.15 5.14
N ARG A 19 3.25 7.08 4.86
CA ARG A 19 3.22 8.43 5.43
C ARG A 19 2.08 9.28 4.87
N GLY A 20 1.78 9.19 3.58
CA GLY A 20 0.73 9.97 2.92
C GLY A 20 -0.68 9.48 3.25
N LEU A 21 -0.86 8.17 3.42
CA LEU A 21 -2.14 7.53 3.73
C LEU A 21 -2.34 7.33 5.23
N ALA A 22 -1.33 7.60 6.05
CA ALA A 22 -1.30 7.33 7.49
C ALA A 22 -1.69 5.87 7.84
N CYS A 23 -1.44 4.94 6.90
CA CYS A 23 -1.83 3.55 7.01
C CYS A 23 -0.58 2.65 7.00
N PRO A 24 -0.21 2.05 8.14
CA PRO A 24 0.98 1.19 8.24
C PRO A 24 0.81 -0.18 7.56
N HIS A 25 -0.39 -0.51 7.06
CA HIS A 25 -0.70 -1.80 6.44
C HIS A 25 -0.86 -1.72 4.91
N ILE A 26 -0.48 -0.61 4.28
CA ILE A 26 -0.62 -0.42 2.83
C ILE A 26 0.13 -1.48 2.00
N SER A 27 1.31 -1.91 2.47
CA SER A 27 2.10 -2.94 1.79
C SER A 27 1.36 -4.28 1.76
N ASP A 28 0.61 -4.59 2.81
CA ASP A 28 -0.22 -5.79 2.91
C ASP A 28 -1.37 -5.76 1.89
N TYR A 29 -2.01 -4.60 1.73
CA TYR A 29 -3.04 -4.39 0.69
C TYR A 29 -2.49 -4.43 -0.74
N ILE A 30 -1.19 -4.31 -0.96
CA ILE A 30 -0.60 -4.38 -2.31
C ILE A 30 -0.11 -5.81 -2.60
N CYS A 31 0.52 -6.44 -1.61
CA CYS A 31 1.21 -7.72 -1.80
C CYS A 31 0.30 -8.93 -1.50
N TRP A 32 -0.64 -8.78 -0.57
CA TRP A 32 -1.43 -9.87 -0.01
C TRP A 32 -2.94 -9.71 -0.15
N ASP A 33 -3.41 -8.75 -0.95
CA ASP A 33 -4.85 -8.54 -1.09
C ASP A 33 -5.51 -9.71 -1.83
N PRO A 34 -6.58 -10.29 -1.26
CA PRO A 34 -7.27 -11.42 -1.85
C PRO A 34 -8.21 -11.02 -3.01
N ASP A 35 -8.45 -9.73 -3.27
CA ASP A 35 -9.33 -9.27 -4.36
C ASP A 35 -8.63 -9.41 -5.72
N PRO A 36 -9.10 -10.28 -6.63
CA PRO A 36 -8.50 -10.43 -7.96
C PRO A 36 -8.76 -9.21 -8.87
N LYS A 37 -9.60 -8.28 -8.44
CA LYS A 37 -9.91 -7.01 -9.11
C LYS A 37 -9.32 -5.82 -8.36
N LEU A 38 -8.24 -6.04 -7.61
CA LEU A 38 -7.54 -5.00 -6.92
C LEU A 38 -7.00 -3.99 -7.94
N THR A 39 -7.43 -2.75 -7.82
CA THR A 39 -6.88 -1.63 -8.56
C THR A 39 -6.11 -0.72 -7.60
N PRO A 40 -5.09 0.00 -8.08
CA PRO A 40 -4.36 0.95 -7.24
C PRO A 40 -5.30 1.96 -6.57
N GLU A 41 -6.38 2.36 -7.26
CA GLU A 41 -7.41 3.25 -6.71
C GLU A 41 -8.13 2.64 -5.50
N LYS A 42 -8.51 1.36 -5.56
CA LYS A 42 -9.14 0.66 -4.43
C LYS A 42 -8.20 0.52 -3.24
N VAL A 43 -6.92 0.25 -3.49
CA VAL A 43 -5.90 0.17 -2.42
C VAL A 43 -5.79 1.51 -1.70
N VAL A 44 -5.72 2.60 -2.46
CA VAL A 44 -5.68 3.96 -1.92
C VAL A 44 -6.97 4.30 -1.15
N ASP A 45 -8.14 4.00 -1.72
CA ASP A 45 -9.43 4.22 -1.06
C ASP A 45 -9.55 3.45 0.26
N ARG A 46 -9.15 2.17 0.26
CA ARG A 46 -9.13 1.31 1.45
C ARG A 46 -8.19 1.86 2.52
N ALA A 47 -7.02 2.35 2.12
CA ALA A 47 -6.04 2.94 3.02
C ALA A 47 -6.48 4.30 3.56
N LEU A 48 -7.16 5.12 2.77
CA LEU A 48 -7.77 6.38 3.24
C LEU A 48 -8.96 6.11 4.17
N ALA A 49 -9.72 5.05 3.93
CA ALA A 49 -10.79 4.60 4.80
C ALA A 49 -10.27 3.92 6.08
N TYR A 50 -8.99 3.54 6.13
CA TYR A 50 -8.37 2.96 7.31
C TYR A 50 -8.34 3.99 8.43
N LYS A 51 -9.28 3.85 9.37
CA LYS A 51 -9.26 4.59 10.62
C LYS A 51 -8.40 3.80 11.60
N PRO A 52 -7.28 4.34 12.09
CA PRO A 52 -6.53 3.68 13.15
C PRO A 52 -7.50 3.46 14.32
N ILE A 53 -7.72 2.19 14.66
CA ILE A 53 -8.42 1.84 15.88
C ILE A 53 -7.48 2.28 16.98
N VAL A 54 -7.83 3.39 17.66
CA VAL A 54 -7.14 3.79 18.88
C VAL A 54 -7.48 2.73 19.91
N LEU A 55 -6.55 1.78 20.09
CA LEU A 55 -6.54 0.77 21.15
C LEU A 55 -5.96 1.37 22.43
#